data_AF-A0A525KWF7-F1
#
_entry.id   AF-A0A525KWF7-F1
#
_cell.length_a   1.000
_cell.length_b   1.000
_cell.length_c   1.000
_cell.angle_alpha   90.00
_cell.angle_beta   90.00
_cell.angle_gamma   90.00
#
_symmetry.space_group_name_H-M   'P 1'
#
loop_
_entity.id
_entity.type
_entity.pdbx_description
1 polymer ?
#
loop_
_entity_poly.entity_id
_entity_poly.type
_entity_poly.pdbx_seq_one_letter_code
_entity_poly.pdbx_strand_id
1 'polypeptide(L)'
;MMAPDQDGPLCVRRASFIPPLMRPVMRDERGAAAVEMALVLPVLIGLIMGTVEIGLVGLVSNNLDNTTQAVARKIRTGEADAPASATDFKTAICAGMFETQTACNAKLAVSVRKFASFAAAQAAAGDAPDNSFDAGTAGDVILVKATYQWPFFMPFFTLTYQQSGPTTVVLDSRTTFKNEPYT
;
A
#
# COMPACT_ATOMS: atom_id res chain seq x y z
N MET A 1 40.29 8.85 92.99
CA MET A 1 40.71 9.97 92.12
C MET A 1 40.23 9.63 90.71
N MET A 2 39.36 10.47 90.13
CA MET A 2 38.90 10.57 88.71
C MET A 2 38.69 9.29 87.88
N ALA A 3 37.64 9.06 87.08
CA ALA A 3 36.53 9.85 86.55
C ALA A 3 35.48 8.87 85.93
N PRO A 4 34.25 9.28 85.61
CA PRO A 4 33.25 8.45 84.92
C PRO A 4 33.30 8.68 83.40
N ASP A 5 32.91 7.69 82.60
CA ASP A 5 32.48 7.93 81.21
C ASP A 5 31.26 7.08 80.86
N GLN A 6 30.28 7.72 80.23
CA GLN A 6 28.97 7.17 79.92
C GLN A 6 28.93 6.67 78.47
N ASP A 7 28.90 5.35 78.29
CA ASP A 7 28.56 4.74 77.00
C ASP A 7 27.08 4.37 76.96
N GLY A 8 26.25 5.29 76.44
CA GLY A 8 24.89 4.99 76.02
C GLY A 8 24.87 4.28 74.66
N PRO A 9 23.97 3.32 74.41
CA PRO A 9 23.92 2.62 73.12
C PRO A 9 23.38 3.57 72.04
N LEU A 10 24.23 3.86 71.05
CA LEU A 10 23.87 4.56 69.81
C LEU A 10 22.82 3.73 69.05
N CYS A 11 21.57 4.20 69.09
CA CYS A 11 20.46 3.67 68.31
C CYS A 11 20.65 4.02 66.83
N VAL A 12 21.25 3.12 66.05
CA VAL A 12 21.43 3.29 64.60
C VAL A 12 20.10 3.06 63.90
N ARG A 13 19.32 4.14 63.75
CA ARG A 13 18.08 4.14 62.98
C ARG A 13 18.43 4.10 61.49
N ARG A 14 18.28 2.94 60.86
CA ARG A 14 18.46 2.75 59.41
C ARG A 14 17.45 3.65 58.68
N ALA A 15 17.89 4.79 58.18
CA ALA A 15 17.06 5.70 57.40
C ALA A 15 16.78 5.05 56.04
N SER A 16 15.62 4.40 55.90
CA SER A 16 15.08 4.04 54.59
C SER A 16 14.65 5.32 53.88
N PHE A 17 15.52 5.84 53.00
CA PHE A 17 15.27 6.95 52.09
C PHE A 17 14.33 6.52 50.96
N ILE A 18 13.05 6.30 51.26
CA ILE A 18 12.02 6.24 50.23
C ILE A 18 11.03 7.37 50.52
N PRO A 19 10.95 8.41 49.66
CA PRO A 19 10.05 9.53 49.88
C PRO A 19 8.58 9.06 49.95
N PRO A 20 7.77 9.58 50.88
CA PRO A 20 6.39 9.13 51.13
C PRO A 20 5.46 9.32 49.94
N LEU A 21 5.86 10.14 48.96
CA LEU A 21 5.12 10.43 47.73
C LEU A 21 5.05 9.23 46.77
N MET A 22 5.97 8.26 46.86
CA MET A 22 6.07 7.13 45.92
C MET A 22 5.43 5.83 46.42
N ARG A 23 4.99 5.78 47.69
CA ARG A 23 4.28 4.61 48.25
C ARG A 23 2.92 4.28 47.60
N PRO A 24 2.09 5.24 47.15
CA PRO A 24 0.82 4.90 46.50
C PRO A 24 1.02 4.38 45.07
N VAL A 25 2.06 4.83 44.35
CA VAL A 25 2.36 4.38 42.97
C VAL A 25 2.82 2.92 42.92
N MET A 26 3.56 2.45 43.94
CA MET A 26 4.04 1.06 44.00
C MET A 26 2.97 0.04 44.43
N ARG A 27 1.78 0.51 44.83
CA ARG A 27 0.69 -0.32 45.36
C ARG A 27 -0.55 -0.29 44.46
N ASP A 28 -0.43 0.30 43.27
CA ASP A 28 -1.52 0.48 42.33
C ASP A 28 -1.54 -0.65 41.30
N GLU A 29 -2.43 -1.64 41.49
CA GLU A 29 -2.61 -2.78 40.56
C GLU A 29 -3.10 -2.34 39.17
N ARG A 30 -3.58 -1.10 39.04
CA ARG A 30 -3.92 -0.49 37.75
C ARG A 30 -2.71 -0.37 36.81
N GLY A 31 -1.50 -0.29 37.36
CA GLY A 31 -0.26 -0.30 36.57
C GLY A 31 0.00 -1.64 35.88
N ALA A 32 -0.36 -2.76 36.51
CA ALA A 32 -0.22 -4.09 35.91
C ALA A 32 -1.17 -4.25 34.71
N ALA A 33 -2.44 -3.85 34.86
CA ALA A 33 -3.41 -3.84 33.77
C ALA A 33 -3.00 -2.91 32.61
N ALA A 34 -2.35 -1.78 32.91
CA ALA A 34 -1.81 -0.88 31.88
C ALA A 34 -0.67 -1.54 31.07
N VAL A 35 0.20 -2.32 31.73
CA VAL A 35 1.29 -3.06 31.06
C VAL A 35 0.74 -4.20 30.20
N GLU A 36 -0.26 -4.94 30.69
CA GLU A 36 -0.93 -5.99 29.90
C GLU A 36 -1.56 -5.42 28.63
N MET A 37 -2.28 -4.30 28.75
CA MET A 37 -2.87 -3.64 27.60
C MET A 37 -1.80 -3.06 26.65
N ALA A 38 -0.69 -2.54 27.17
CA ALA A 38 0.41 -2.03 26.35
C ALA A 38 1.07 -3.13 25.49
N LEU A 39 1.00 -4.40 25.90
CA LEU A 39 1.50 -5.53 25.12
C LEU A 39 0.51 -5.99 24.04
N VAL A 40 -0.79 -5.94 24.30
CA VAL A 40 -1.84 -6.40 23.37
C VAL A 40 -2.21 -5.33 22.33
N LEU A 41 -2.24 -4.06 22.74
CA LEU A 41 -2.69 -2.94 21.91
C LEU A 41 -1.91 -2.81 20.58
N PRO A 42 -0.56 -2.96 20.53
CA PRO A 42 0.18 -2.86 19.28
C PRO A 42 -0.21 -3.91 18.26
N VAL A 43 -0.49 -5.14 18.71
CA VAL A 43 -0.95 -6.23 17.85
C VAL A 43 -2.34 -5.94 17.31
N LEU A 44 -3.26 -5.50 18.19
CA LEU A 44 -4.62 -5.14 17.79
C LEU A 44 -4.65 -3.99 16.77
N ILE A 45 -3.92 -2.91 17.03
CA ILE A 45 -3.82 -1.78 16.12
C ILE A 45 -3.16 -2.22 14.80
N GLY A 46 -2.11 -3.04 14.87
CA GLY A 46 -1.45 -3.59 13.69
C GLY A 46 -2.41 -4.38 12.80
N LEU A 47 -3.29 -5.20 13.41
CA LEU A 47 -4.31 -5.94 12.68
C LEU A 47 -5.37 -5.03 12.06
N ILE A 48 -5.89 -4.05 12.80
CA ILE A 48 -6.87 -3.10 12.28
C ILE A 48 -6.27 -2.31 11.10
N MET A 49 -5.10 -1.70 11.28
CA MET A 49 -4.44 -0.93 10.23
C MET A 49 -4.07 -1.82 9.03
N GLY A 50 -3.63 -3.06 9.26
CA GLY A 50 -3.34 -4.02 8.21
C GLY A 50 -4.57 -4.38 7.38
N THR A 51 -5.72 -4.63 8.02
CA THR A 51 -6.97 -4.90 7.29
C THR A 51 -7.44 -3.68 6.48
N VAL A 52 -7.30 -2.47 7.02
CA VAL A 52 -7.62 -1.22 6.31
C VAL A 52 -6.70 -1.03 5.10
N GLU A 53 -5.38 -1.26 5.25
CA GLU A 53 -4.40 -1.16 4.17
C GLU A 53 -4.72 -2.12 3.02
N ILE A 54 -4.98 -3.39 3.33
CA ILE A 54 -5.33 -4.40 2.31
C ILE A 54 -6.65 -4.04 1.63
N GLY A 55 -7.63 -3.55 2.39
CA GLY A 55 -8.90 -3.07 1.83
C GLY A 55 -8.72 -1.89 0.87
N LEU A 56 -7.84 -0.94 1.22
CA LEU A 56 -7.52 0.21 0.37
C LEU A 56 -6.83 -0.24 -0.92
N VAL A 57 -5.81 -1.09 -0.83
CA VAL A 57 -5.10 -1.64 -2.00
C VAL A 57 -6.05 -2.41 -2.92
N GLY A 58 -6.98 -3.18 -2.35
CA GLY A 58 -8.03 -3.85 -3.11
C GLY A 58 -8.96 -2.88 -3.83
N LEU A 59 -9.34 -1.79 -3.17
CA LEU A 59 -10.13 -0.72 -3.79
C LEU A 59 -9.38 -0.07 -4.97
N VAL A 60 -8.10 0.26 -4.78
CA VAL A 60 -7.26 0.82 -5.86
C VAL A 60 -7.13 -0.14 -7.02
N SER A 61 -6.85 -1.41 -6.74
CA SER A 61 -6.69 -2.46 -7.77
C SER A 61 -7.97 -2.63 -8.60
N ASN A 62 -9.13 -2.69 -7.94
CA ASN A 62 -10.42 -2.82 -8.62
C ASN A 62 -10.77 -1.56 -9.44
N ASN A 63 -10.47 -0.37 -8.92
CA ASN A 63 -10.70 0.87 -9.64
C ASN A 63 -9.77 1.00 -10.86
N LEU A 64 -8.50 0.61 -10.73
CA LEU A 64 -7.54 0.53 -11.85
C LEU A 64 -8.02 -0.43 -12.93
N ASP A 65 -8.49 -1.61 -12.55
CA ASP A 65 -8.98 -2.61 -13.50
C ASP A 65 -10.24 -2.12 -14.25
N ASN A 66 -11.21 -1.57 -13.53
CA ASN A 66 -12.43 -1.03 -14.12
C ASN A 66 -12.14 0.12 -15.10
N THR A 67 -11.31 1.09 -14.70
CA THR A 67 -10.94 2.22 -15.57
C THR A 67 -10.12 1.78 -16.77
N THR A 68 -9.17 0.85 -16.59
CA THR A 68 -8.39 0.28 -17.69
C THR A 68 -9.28 -0.42 -18.70
N GLN A 69 -10.25 -1.23 -18.26
CA GLN A 69 -11.21 -1.90 -19.13
C GLN A 69 -12.14 -0.91 -19.85
N ALA A 70 -12.61 0.13 -19.16
CA ALA A 70 -13.47 1.16 -19.74
C ALA A 70 -12.75 1.93 -20.86
N VAL A 71 -11.49 2.33 -20.65
CA VAL A 71 -10.70 3.04 -21.66
C VAL A 71 -10.27 2.09 -22.80
N ALA A 72 -9.89 0.85 -22.47
CA ALA A 72 -9.58 -0.18 -23.46
C ALA A 72 -10.77 -0.49 -24.38
N ARG A 73 -12.00 -0.44 -23.85
CA ARG A 73 -13.21 -0.63 -24.65
C ARG A 73 -13.31 0.39 -25.78
N LYS A 74 -12.95 1.65 -25.55
CA LYS A 74 -12.97 2.69 -26.61
C LYS A 74 -12.07 2.32 -27.79
N ILE A 75 -10.89 1.76 -27.49
CA ILE A 75 -9.98 1.23 -28.52
C ILE A 75 -10.62 0.03 -29.23
N ARG A 76 -11.25 -0.87 -28.46
CA ARG A 76 -11.94 -2.07 -28.95
C ARG A 76 -13.19 -1.78 -29.80
N THR A 77 -13.80 -0.62 -29.66
CA THR A 77 -14.99 -0.18 -30.42
C THR A 77 -14.66 0.88 -31.48
N GLY A 78 -13.42 1.35 -31.56
CA GLY A 78 -13.00 2.36 -32.53
C GLY A 78 -13.70 3.70 -32.32
N GLU A 79 -14.05 4.02 -31.07
CA GLU A 79 -14.71 5.27 -30.72
C GLU A 79 -13.86 6.49 -31.13
N ALA A 80 -14.53 7.59 -31.54
CA ALA A 80 -13.84 8.79 -32.01
C ALA A 80 -12.98 9.48 -30.94
N ASP A 81 -13.29 9.26 -29.65
CA ASP A 81 -12.54 9.74 -28.50
C ASP A 81 -11.65 8.64 -27.88
N ALA A 82 -11.40 7.55 -28.60
CA ALA A 82 -10.43 6.54 -28.20
C ALA A 82 -9.03 7.19 -28.06
N PRO A 83 -8.25 6.82 -27.04
CA PRO A 83 -6.90 7.33 -26.89
C PRO A 83 -6.04 7.06 -28.13
N ALA A 84 -5.25 8.06 -28.55
CA ALA A 84 -4.36 7.97 -29.71
C ALA A 84 -2.88 7.77 -29.32
N SER A 85 -2.56 7.86 -28.02
CA SER A 85 -1.20 7.70 -27.49
C SER A 85 -1.21 7.09 -26.09
N ALA A 86 -0.05 6.60 -25.63
CA ALA A 86 0.11 6.12 -24.25
C ALA A 86 -0.23 7.22 -23.22
N THR A 87 0.12 8.47 -23.51
CA THR A 87 -0.17 9.62 -22.66
C THR A 87 -1.67 9.88 -22.55
N ASP A 88 -2.40 9.82 -23.67
CA ASP A 88 -3.85 9.99 -23.67
C ASP A 88 -4.54 8.84 -22.93
N PHE A 89 -4.05 7.61 -23.14
CA PHE A 89 -4.58 6.42 -22.48
C PHE A 89 -4.40 6.50 -20.96
N LYS A 90 -3.20 6.88 -20.53
CA LYS A 90 -2.87 7.13 -19.13
C LYS A 90 -3.71 8.25 -18.54
N THR A 91 -3.91 9.34 -19.29
CA THR A 91 -4.74 10.48 -18.87
C THR A 91 -6.19 10.06 -18.66
N ALA A 92 -6.74 9.25 -19.58
CA ALA A 92 -8.10 8.73 -19.50
C ALA A 92 -8.30 7.77 -18.32
N ILE A 93 -7.31 6.91 -18.02
CA ILE A 93 -7.35 6.06 -16.81
C ILE A 93 -7.35 6.94 -15.56
N CYS A 94 -6.41 7.87 -15.47
CA CYS A 94 -6.28 8.74 -14.30
C CYS A 94 -7.51 9.62 -14.04
N ALA A 95 -8.28 9.97 -15.09
CA ALA A 95 -9.53 10.70 -14.93
C ALA A 95 -10.63 9.90 -14.21
N GLY A 96 -10.54 8.56 -14.23
CA GLY A 96 -11.44 7.65 -13.49
C GLY A 96 -10.92 7.20 -12.13
N MET A 97 -9.70 7.62 -11.75
CA MET A 97 -9.11 7.31 -10.46
C MET A 97 -9.51 8.33 -9.39
N PHE A 98 -9.46 7.92 -8.12
CA PHE A 98 -9.82 8.77 -6.97
C PHE A 98 -8.75 9.81 -6.61
N GLU A 99 -7.53 9.67 -7.13
CA GLU A 99 -6.43 10.61 -6.88
C GLU A 99 -6.44 11.79 -7.86
N THR A 100 -5.62 12.80 -7.57
CA THR A 100 -5.40 13.89 -8.53
C THR A 100 -4.71 13.39 -9.79
N GLN A 101 -5.00 14.04 -10.92
CA GLN A 101 -4.41 13.70 -12.22
C GLN A 101 -2.88 13.62 -12.17
N THR A 102 -2.23 14.56 -11.48
CA THR A 102 -0.77 14.62 -11.34
C THR A 102 -0.22 13.45 -10.53
N ALA A 103 -0.85 13.11 -9.40
CA ALA A 103 -0.41 12.01 -8.55
C ALA A 103 -0.56 10.65 -9.24
N CYS A 104 -1.70 10.43 -9.91
CA CYS A 104 -1.92 9.24 -10.70
C CYS A 104 -0.91 9.12 -11.85
N ASN A 105 -0.68 10.20 -12.59
CA ASN A 105 0.28 10.20 -13.69
C ASN A 105 1.71 9.90 -13.24
N ALA A 106 2.09 10.27 -12.02
CA ALA A 106 3.43 9.93 -11.51
C ALA A 106 3.60 8.43 -11.22
N LYS A 107 2.50 7.72 -10.91
CA LYS A 107 2.50 6.33 -10.43
C LYS A 107 2.11 5.30 -11.50
N LEU A 108 1.44 5.73 -12.55
CA LEU A 108 0.88 4.84 -13.59
C LEU A 108 1.81 4.75 -14.81
N ALA A 109 2.11 3.54 -15.25
CA ALA A 109 2.71 3.23 -16.53
C ALA A 109 1.73 2.39 -17.37
N VAL A 110 1.62 2.69 -18.66
CA VAL A 110 0.67 1.99 -19.55
C VAL A 110 1.38 1.48 -20.80
N SER A 111 0.89 0.37 -21.32
CA SER A 111 1.36 -0.26 -22.55
C SER A 111 0.14 -0.76 -23.31
N VAL A 112 -0.03 -0.30 -24.55
CA VAL A 112 -1.04 -0.80 -25.49
C VAL A 112 -0.30 -1.34 -26.69
N ARG A 113 -0.49 -2.61 -27.02
CA ARG A 113 0.28 -3.24 -28.10
C ARG A 113 -0.56 -4.22 -28.91
N LYS A 114 -0.35 -4.18 -30.21
CA LYS A 114 -0.84 -5.15 -31.17
C LYS A 114 -0.04 -6.45 -31.14
N PHE A 115 -0.74 -7.56 -31.31
CA PHE A 115 -0.22 -8.91 -31.43
C PHE A 115 -0.88 -9.67 -32.59
N ALA A 116 -0.16 -10.65 -33.12
CA ALA A 116 -0.68 -11.52 -34.19
C ALA A 116 -1.73 -12.53 -33.69
N SER A 117 -1.73 -12.85 -32.39
CA SER A 117 -2.66 -13.80 -31.79
C SER A 117 -2.80 -13.60 -30.28
N PHE A 118 -3.89 -14.11 -29.69
CA PHE A 118 -4.08 -14.13 -28.24
C PHE A 118 -2.97 -14.90 -27.51
N ALA A 119 -2.43 -15.97 -28.12
CA ALA A 119 -1.32 -16.72 -27.54
C ALA A 119 -0.05 -15.88 -27.46
N ALA A 120 0.28 -15.11 -28.50
CA ALA A 120 1.42 -14.20 -28.50
C ALA A 120 1.25 -13.05 -27.49
N ALA A 121 0.04 -12.50 -27.38
CA ALA A 121 -0.30 -11.50 -26.37
C ALA A 121 -0.13 -12.06 -24.94
N GLN A 122 -0.63 -13.26 -24.67
CA GLN A 122 -0.51 -13.89 -23.35
C GLN A 122 0.95 -14.18 -22.97
N ALA A 123 1.76 -14.61 -23.93
CA ALA A 123 3.19 -14.85 -23.72
C ALA A 123 3.95 -13.57 -23.37
N ALA A 124 3.52 -12.41 -23.87
CA ALA A 124 4.13 -11.11 -23.63
C ALA A 124 3.47 -10.30 -22.50
N ALA A 125 2.44 -10.84 -21.83
CA ALA A 125 1.63 -10.10 -20.87
C ALA A 125 2.41 -9.59 -19.65
N GLY A 126 3.48 -10.30 -19.24
CA GLY A 126 4.36 -9.91 -18.14
C GLY A 126 5.38 -8.84 -18.50
N ASP A 127 5.87 -8.86 -19.74
CA ASP A 127 7.06 -8.11 -20.16
C ASP A 127 6.74 -7.01 -21.18
N ALA A 128 5.47 -6.60 -21.26
CA ALA A 128 5.08 -5.50 -22.15
C ALA A 128 5.82 -4.21 -21.73
N PRO A 129 6.59 -3.57 -22.62
CA PRO A 129 7.35 -2.38 -22.28
C PRO A 129 6.43 -1.23 -21.90
N ASP A 130 6.82 -0.46 -20.89
CA ASP A 130 6.08 0.71 -20.45
C ASP A 130 6.13 1.82 -21.51
N ASN A 131 5.05 2.60 -21.58
CA ASN A 131 4.87 3.73 -22.50
C ASN A 131 4.88 3.37 -24.00
N SER A 132 4.69 2.10 -24.37
CA SER A 132 4.45 1.74 -25.76
C SER A 132 2.97 1.85 -26.13
N PHE A 133 2.68 2.38 -27.32
CA PHE A 133 1.31 2.51 -27.80
C PHE A 133 1.19 2.10 -29.26
N ASP A 134 0.44 1.03 -29.49
CA ASP A 134 -0.03 0.57 -30.79
C ASP A 134 -1.42 -0.06 -30.59
N ALA A 135 -2.44 0.74 -30.89
CA ALA A 135 -3.85 0.34 -30.80
C ALA A 135 -4.31 -0.56 -31.96
N GLY A 136 -3.44 -0.82 -32.96
CA GLY A 136 -3.77 -1.56 -34.16
C GLY A 136 -4.93 -0.98 -34.96
N THR A 137 -5.52 -1.80 -35.81
CA THR A 137 -6.73 -1.47 -36.58
C THR A 137 -7.84 -2.47 -36.30
N ALA A 138 -8.97 -2.34 -37.01
CA ALA A 138 -10.09 -3.25 -36.93
C ALA A 138 -9.63 -4.72 -37.10
N GLY A 139 -10.03 -5.59 -36.18
CA GLY A 139 -9.68 -7.02 -36.20
C GLY A 139 -8.31 -7.40 -35.66
N ASP A 140 -7.47 -6.46 -35.23
CA ASP A 140 -6.20 -6.77 -34.55
C ASP A 140 -6.42 -7.25 -33.11
N VAL A 141 -5.52 -8.11 -32.61
CA VAL A 141 -5.49 -8.51 -31.19
C VAL A 141 -4.62 -7.52 -30.42
N ILE A 142 -5.19 -6.90 -29.41
CA ILE A 142 -4.56 -5.89 -28.58
C ILE A 142 -4.39 -6.42 -27.16
N LEU A 143 -3.20 -6.22 -26.59
CA LEU A 143 -2.93 -6.37 -25.17
C LEU A 143 -2.74 -4.98 -24.57
N VAL A 144 -3.43 -4.73 -23.47
CA VAL A 144 -3.27 -3.57 -22.62
C VAL A 144 -2.68 -4.03 -21.30
N LYS A 145 -1.61 -3.37 -20.86
CA LYS A 145 -1.04 -3.49 -19.51
C LYS A 145 -1.01 -2.11 -18.87
N ALA A 146 -1.58 -2.00 -17.68
CA ALA A 146 -1.48 -0.84 -16.80
C ALA A 146 -0.79 -1.27 -15.51
N THR A 147 0.33 -0.64 -15.19
CA THR A 147 1.17 -0.94 -14.05
C THR A 147 1.19 0.29 -13.15
N TYR A 148 0.69 0.15 -11.91
CA TYR A 148 0.52 1.24 -10.97
C TYR A 148 1.34 1.03 -9.70
N GLN A 149 2.10 2.04 -9.30
CA GLN A 149 2.91 2.00 -8.08
C GLN A 149 2.14 2.56 -6.88
N TRP A 150 1.82 1.69 -5.92
CA TRP A 150 1.12 2.06 -4.70
C TRP A 150 2.07 2.04 -3.49
N PRO A 151 2.29 3.20 -2.82
CA PRO A 151 3.09 3.24 -1.60
C PRO A 151 2.27 2.71 -0.41
N PHE A 152 2.79 1.68 0.27
CA PHE A 152 2.23 1.21 1.52
C PHE A 152 2.63 2.13 2.66
N PHE A 153 1.70 2.43 3.57
CA PHE A 153 2.01 3.17 4.79
C PHE A 153 2.59 2.25 5.87
N MET A 154 2.29 0.95 5.82
CA MET A 154 2.85 -0.08 6.71
C MET A 154 3.80 -1.01 5.92
N PRO A 155 5.13 -0.84 6.05
CA PRO A 155 6.09 -1.60 5.25
C PRO A 155 6.05 -3.11 5.50
N PHE A 156 5.60 -3.54 6.68
CA PHE A 156 5.53 -4.96 7.07
C PHE A 156 4.53 -5.79 6.24
N PHE A 157 3.52 -5.16 5.62
CA PHE A 157 2.47 -5.88 4.87
C PHE A 157 2.76 -5.98 3.36
N THR A 158 3.95 -5.58 2.92
CA THR A 158 4.36 -5.66 1.50
C THR A 158 4.69 -7.09 1.04
N LEU A 159 4.80 -8.05 1.96
CA LEU A 159 5.31 -9.42 1.70
C LEU A 159 4.44 -10.25 0.73
N THR A 160 3.19 -9.85 0.49
CA THR A 160 2.26 -10.57 -0.39
C THR A 160 2.15 -9.98 -1.80
N TYR A 161 2.81 -8.84 -2.06
CA TYR A 161 2.73 -8.13 -3.34
C TYR A 161 4.10 -8.04 -4.01
N GLN A 162 4.10 -7.85 -5.33
CA GLN A 162 5.32 -7.53 -6.08
C GLN A 162 5.81 -6.14 -5.65
N GLN A 163 7.06 -6.05 -5.19
CA GLN A 163 7.61 -4.83 -4.61
C GLN A 163 8.44 -4.05 -5.64
N SER A 164 8.31 -2.73 -5.63
CA SER A 164 9.16 -1.80 -6.38
C SER A 164 9.88 -0.88 -5.40
N GLY A 165 10.80 -1.48 -4.63
CA GLY A 165 11.49 -0.82 -3.52
C GLY A 165 10.96 -1.24 -2.14
N PRO A 166 11.41 -0.58 -1.06
CA PRO A 166 11.19 -1.05 0.31
C PRO A 166 9.74 -0.92 0.81
N THR A 167 8.95 0.00 0.23
CA THR A 167 7.60 0.33 0.73
C THR A 167 6.56 0.44 -0.38
N THR A 168 6.92 0.19 -1.63
CA THR A 168 6.02 0.39 -2.78
C THR A 168 5.69 -0.96 -3.39
N VAL A 169 4.42 -1.19 -3.66
CA VAL A 169 3.97 -2.38 -4.38
C VAL A 169 3.51 -2.01 -5.78
N VAL A 170 3.54 -3.00 -6.66
CA VAL A 170 3.09 -2.90 -8.04
C VAL A 170 1.73 -3.55 -8.17
N LEU A 171 0.75 -2.77 -8.64
CA LEU A 171 -0.59 -3.23 -9.00
C LEU A 171 -0.67 -3.30 -10.51
N ASP A 172 -0.96 -4.48 -11.05
CA ASP A 172 -1.08 -4.70 -12.49
C ASP A 172 -2.53 -4.94 -12.89
N SER A 173 -3.00 -4.24 -13.92
CA SER A 173 -4.21 -4.57 -14.68
C SER A 173 -3.82 -4.93 -16.11
N ARG A 174 -4.34 -6.06 -16.60
CA ARG A 174 -4.04 -6.59 -17.93
C ARG A 174 -5.32 -7.04 -18.60
N THR A 175 -5.55 -6.58 -19.82
CA THR A 175 -6.67 -7.03 -20.63
C THR A 175 -6.23 -7.27 -22.07
N THR A 176 -6.69 -8.37 -22.64
CA THR A 176 -6.40 -8.74 -24.03
C THR A 176 -7.72 -8.90 -24.77
N PHE A 177 -7.85 -8.23 -25.90
CA PHE A 177 -9.07 -8.24 -26.70
C PHE A 177 -8.76 -8.18 -28.20
N LYS A 178 -9.78 -8.38 -29.02
CA LYS A 178 -9.73 -8.16 -30.47
C LYS A 178 -10.58 -6.94 -30.80
N ASN A 179 -10.03 -6.02 -31.58
CA ASN A 179 -10.73 -4.85 -32.08
C ASN A 179 -11.93 -5.28 -32.93
N GLU A 180 -13.08 -4.63 -32.75
CA GLU A 180 -14.28 -4.91 -33.54
C GLU A 180 -14.09 -4.42 -34.99
N PRO A 181 -14.88 -4.92 -35.95
CA PRO A 181 -14.93 -4.36 -37.29
C PRO A 181 -15.62 -2.99 -37.24
N TYR A 182 -14.83 -1.92 -37.28
CA TYR A 182 -15.34 -0.55 -37.40
C TYR A 182 -15.50 -0.22 -38.88
N THR A 183 -16.73 -0.02 -39.34
CA THR A 183 -17.07 0.44 -40.69
C THR A 183 -17.61 1.85 -40.65
#